data_AF-A0A2V9Q2Q8-F1
#
_entry.id   AF-A0A2V9Q2Q8-F1
#
_cell.length_a   1.000
_cell.length_b   1.000
_cell.length_c   1.000
_cell.angle_alpha   90.00
_cell.angle_beta   90.00
_cell.angle_gamma   90.00
#
_symmetry.space_group_name_H-M   'P 1'
#
loop_
_entity.id
_entity.type
_entity.pdbx_description
1 polymer ?
#
loop_
_entity_poly.entity_id
_entity_poly.type
_entity_poly.pdbx_seq_one_letter_code
_entity_poly.pdbx_strand_id
1 'polypeptide(L)'
;MTYYEYRVPRCQRIKTNGTQCGSPALRNGEYCYFHYRWRMTTVDLSHSAHHVTTEFVLPVLEDADSIQITLGQIMRMIVCRQVDTKSAGLLLYGLQIASANLRRTRFEPYHKDVTVDLFRVPERIIGDEAWSP
;
A
#
# COMPACT_ATOMS: atom_id res chain seq x y z
N MET A 1 22.72 -10.66 30.96
CA MET A 1 22.11 -9.47 30.36
C MET A 1 21.09 -9.94 29.34
N THR A 2 19.81 -9.90 29.70
CA THR A 2 18.71 -10.20 28.78
C THR A 2 18.49 -8.95 27.93
N TYR A 3 18.93 -8.99 26.67
CA TYR A 3 18.60 -7.96 25.69
C TYR A 3 17.10 -8.00 25.48
N TYR A 4 16.38 -7.01 26.02
CA TYR A 4 14.98 -6.80 25.68
C TYR A 4 14.94 -6.34 24.22
N GLU A 5 14.60 -7.26 23.32
CA GLU A 5 14.35 -6.97 21.92
C GLU A 5 13.08 -6.10 21.84
N TYR A 6 13.27 -4.78 21.84
CA TYR A 6 12.15 -3.85 21.80
C TYR A 6 11.64 -3.73 20.36
N ARG A 7 10.52 -4.42 20.08
CA ARG A 7 9.89 -4.39 18.75
C ARG A 7 8.95 -3.20 18.60
N VAL A 8 9.31 -2.27 17.73
CA VAL A 8 8.39 -1.26 17.22
C VAL A 8 7.29 -1.98 16.42
N PRO A 9 5.99 -1.82 16.78
CA PRO A 9 4.91 -2.45 16.04
C PRO A 9 4.96 -2.08 14.56
N ARG A 10 4.94 -3.08 13.69
CA ARG A 10 4.93 -2.93 12.22
C ARG A 10 3.50 -2.81 11.71
N CYS A 11 3.35 -2.14 10.58
CA CYS A 11 2.11 -2.14 9.82
C CYS A 11 1.68 -3.59 9.53
N GLN A 12 0.43 -3.92 9.80
CA GLN A 12 -0.11 -5.28 9.62
C GLN A 12 -0.56 -5.55 8.17
N ARG A 13 -0.42 -4.57 7.26
CA ARG A 13 -0.76 -4.76 5.86
C ARG A 13 0.21 -5.72 5.18
N ILE A 14 -0.34 -6.78 4.58
CA ILE A 14 0.36 -7.64 3.63
C ILE A 14 0.19 -7.06 2.22
N LYS A 15 1.31 -6.81 1.54
CA LYS A 15 1.33 -6.35 0.16
C LYS A 15 0.91 -7.45 -0.81
N THR A 16 0.72 -7.09 -2.08
CA THR A 16 0.30 -8.05 -3.11
C THR A 16 1.35 -9.14 -3.33
N ASN A 17 2.63 -8.81 -3.15
CA ASN A 17 3.74 -9.76 -3.24
C ASN A 17 3.87 -10.71 -2.02
N GLY A 18 2.97 -10.62 -1.03
CA GLY A 18 2.99 -11.43 0.18
C GLY A 18 3.93 -10.95 1.29
N THR A 19 4.67 -9.87 1.09
CA THR A 19 5.53 -9.29 2.13
C THR A 19 4.73 -8.38 3.08
N GLN A 20 5.05 -8.43 4.37
CA GLN A 20 4.49 -7.49 5.34
C GLN A 20 5.08 -6.10 5.12
N CYS A 21 4.26 -5.06 5.26
CA CYS A 21 4.76 -3.70 5.22
C CYS A 21 5.74 -3.43 6.37
N GLY A 22 6.97 -3.04 6.03
CA GLY A 22 8.04 -2.77 7.00
C GLY A 22 7.90 -1.45 7.77
N SER A 23 6.94 -0.60 7.39
CA SER A 23 6.70 0.70 8.03
C SER A 23 6.18 0.52 9.46
N PRO A 24 6.54 1.41 10.41
CA PRO A 24 5.96 1.35 11.75
C PRO A 24 4.47 1.71 11.70
N ALA A 25 3.69 1.07 12.57
CA ALA A 25 2.28 1.40 12.72
C ALA A 25 2.10 2.75 13.43
N LEU A 26 0.99 3.44 13.15
CA LEU A 26 0.58 4.63 13.89
C LEU A 26 0.39 4.31 15.37
N ARG A 27 0.48 5.33 16.23
CA ARG A 27 0.27 5.18 17.67
C ARG A 27 -1.11 4.57 17.94
N ASN A 28 -1.12 3.42 18.64
CA ASN A 28 -2.34 2.63 18.91
C ASN A 28 -3.08 2.16 17.64
N GLY A 29 -2.40 2.10 16.50
CA GLY A 29 -2.96 1.67 15.22
C GLY A 29 -2.32 0.38 14.72
N GLU A 30 -2.99 -0.23 13.74
CA GLU A 30 -2.51 -1.45 13.05
C GLU A 30 -1.75 -1.12 11.77
N TYR A 31 -1.91 0.09 11.24
CA TYR A 31 -1.43 0.51 9.92
C TYR A 31 -0.43 1.65 10.03
N CYS A 32 0.50 1.73 9.09
CA CYS A 32 1.34 2.91 8.92
C CYS A 32 0.52 4.10 8.40
N TYR A 33 1.11 5.29 8.43
CA TYR A 33 0.43 6.50 7.95
C TYR A 33 -0.10 6.36 6.51
N PHE A 34 0.68 5.75 5.61
CA PHE A 34 0.29 5.51 4.22
C PHE A 34 -0.94 4.59 4.12
N HIS A 35 -0.88 3.39 4.71
CA HIS A 35 -1.98 2.42 4.64
C HIS A 35 -3.22 2.87 5.42
N TYR A 36 -3.04 3.58 6.53
CA TYR A 36 -4.14 4.20 7.26
C TYR A 36 -4.86 5.22 6.38
N ARG A 37 -4.13 6.15 5.75
CA ARG A 37 -4.73 7.16 4.86
C ARG A 37 -5.37 6.54 3.63
N TRP A 38 -4.72 5.57 3.00
CA TRP A 38 -5.29 4.87 1.85
C TRP A 38 -6.65 4.27 2.18
N ARG A 39 -6.76 3.57 3.31
CA ARG A 39 -8.01 2.97 3.79
C ARG A 39 -9.11 4.02 4.05
N MET A 40 -8.75 5.23 4.48
CA MET A 40 -9.72 6.32 4.65
C MET A 40 -10.14 6.95 3.33
N THR A 41 -9.31 6.84 2.28
CA THR A 41 -9.56 7.44 0.96
C THR A 41 -10.17 6.48 -0.04
N THR A 42 -10.46 5.23 0.33
CA THR A 42 -11.12 4.29 -0.57
C THR A 42 -12.48 4.84 -0.96
N VAL A 43 -12.60 5.26 -2.21
CA VAL A 43 -13.86 5.72 -2.78
C VAL A 43 -14.73 4.49 -2.99
N ASP A 44 -15.92 4.50 -2.42
CA ASP A 44 -16.91 3.47 -2.69
C ASP A 44 -17.41 3.63 -4.14
N LEU A 45 -16.90 2.78 -5.03
CA LEU A 45 -17.28 2.77 -6.45
C LEU A 45 -18.59 2.01 -6.69
N SER A 46 -19.16 1.34 -5.67
CA SER A 46 -20.40 0.55 -5.81
C SER A 46 -21.61 1.41 -6.20
N HIS A 47 -21.59 2.69 -5.84
CA HIS A 47 -22.69 3.62 -6.12
C HIS A 47 -22.61 4.32 -7.48
N SER A 48 -21.54 4.13 -8.26
CA SER A 48 -21.28 4.92 -9.48
C SER A 48 -21.76 4.29 -10.80
N ALA A 49 -22.36 3.10 -10.81
CA ALA A 49 -22.92 2.54 -12.04
C ALA A 49 -24.17 1.68 -11.79
N HIS A 50 -25.31 2.17 -12.28
CA HIS A 50 -26.46 1.35 -12.59
C HIS A 50 -26.02 0.17 -13.49
N HIS A 51 -26.35 -1.04 -13.05
CA HIS A 51 -26.22 -2.33 -13.74
C HIS A 51 -24.82 -2.96 -13.81
N VAL A 52 -24.57 -3.81 -12.81
CA VAL A 52 -23.76 -5.04 -12.86
C VAL A 52 -22.50 -4.94 -13.71
N THR A 53 -21.43 -4.44 -13.13
CA THR A 53 -20.09 -4.89 -13.48
C THR A 53 -19.43 -5.36 -12.19
N THR A 54 -18.82 -6.53 -12.24
CA THR A 54 -18.05 -7.11 -11.13
C THR A 54 -17.23 -6.01 -10.47
N GLU A 55 -17.45 -5.81 -9.17
CA GLU A 55 -16.83 -4.79 -8.32
C GLU A 55 -15.34 -4.64 -8.67
N PHE A 56 -15.02 -3.68 -9.54
CA PHE A 56 -13.64 -3.41 -9.92
C PHE A 56 -13.01 -2.67 -8.75
N VAL A 57 -12.42 -3.43 -7.84
CA VAL A 57 -11.66 -2.88 -6.72
C VAL A 57 -10.24 -2.64 -7.19
N LEU A 58 -9.91 -1.38 -7.48
CA LEU A 58 -8.54 -0.98 -7.77
C LEU A 58 -7.69 -1.16 -6.50
N PRO A 59 -6.69 -2.07 -6.48
CA PRO A 59 -5.84 -2.24 -5.31
C PRO A 59 -4.91 -1.04 -5.14
N VAL A 60 -4.24 -0.99 -3.99
CA VAL A 60 -3.12 -0.06 -3.78
C VAL A 60 -2.02 -0.45 -4.76
N LEU A 61 -1.59 0.48 -5.62
CA LEU A 61 -0.50 0.26 -6.59
C LEU A 61 0.87 0.50 -5.92
N GLU A 62 1.17 -0.28 -4.90
CA GLU A 62 2.32 -0.10 -3.99
C GLU A 62 3.55 -0.95 -4.36
N ASP A 63 3.41 -1.87 -5.31
CA ASP A 63 4.47 -2.75 -5.78
C ASP A 63 4.26 -3.17 -7.25
N ALA A 64 5.22 -3.89 -7.82
CA ALA A 64 5.11 -4.37 -9.20
C ALA A 64 3.94 -5.36 -9.36
N ASP A 65 3.68 -6.19 -8.35
CA ASP A 65 2.68 -7.26 -8.42
C ASP A 65 1.25 -6.71 -8.40
N SER A 66 0.97 -5.70 -7.57
CA SER A 66 -0.30 -4.97 -7.55
C SER A 66 -0.59 -4.29 -8.88
N ILE A 67 0.44 -3.73 -9.53
CA ILE A 67 0.33 -3.17 -10.88
C ILE A 67 0.01 -4.27 -11.90
N GLN A 68 0.67 -5.42 -11.84
CA GLN A 68 0.42 -6.54 -12.76
C GLN A 68 -0.97 -7.16 -12.58
N ILE A 69 -1.44 -7.33 -11.33
CA ILE A 69 -2.81 -7.80 -11.07
C ILE A 69 -3.82 -6.82 -11.64
N THR A 70 -3.63 -5.52 -11.41
CA THR A 70 -4.52 -4.47 -11.94
C THR A 70 -4.55 -4.48 -13.47
N LEU A 71 -3.40 -4.65 -14.13
CA LEU A 71 -3.33 -4.79 -15.58
C LEU A 71 -4.18 -5.97 -16.06
N GLY A 72 -4.03 -7.13 -15.43
CA GLY A 72 -4.81 -8.33 -15.74
C GLY A 72 -6.32 -8.14 -15.56
N GLN A 73 -6.74 -7.43 -14.51
CA GLN A 73 -8.15 -7.10 -14.28
C GLN A 73 -8.71 -6.20 -15.39
N ILE A 74 -7.98 -5.14 -15.77
CA ILE A 74 -8.38 -4.25 -16.87
C ILE A 74 -8.46 -5.02 -18.19
N MET A 75 -7.46 -5.87 -18.49
CA MET A 75 -7.47 -6.71 -19.69
C MET A 75 -8.69 -7.63 -19.73
N ARG A 76 -9.05 -8.25 -18.60
CA ARG A 76 -10.26 -9.08 -18.49
C ARG A 76 -11.52 -8.27 -18.75
N MET A 77 -11.64 -7.07 -18.19
CA MET A 77 -12.79 -6.20 -18.42
C MET A 77 -12.93 -5.81 -19.89
N ILE A 78 -11.81 -5.53 -20.59
CA ILE A 78 -11.81 -5.25 -22.03
C ILE A 78 -12.30 -6.46 -22.82
N VAL A 79 -11.75 -7.66 -22.55
CA VAL A 79 -12.15 -8.91 -23.24
C VAL A 79 -13.63 -9.22 -23.02
N CYS A 80 -14.12 -9.03 -21.80
CA CYS A 80 -15.52 -9.24 -21.44
C CYS A 80 -16.45 -8.08 -21.85
N ARG A 81 -15.93 -7.03 -22.51
CA ARG A 81 -16.68 -5.81 -22.92
C ARG A 81 -17.41 -5.13 -21.75
N GLN A 82 -16.81 -5.14 -20.57
CA GLN A 82 -17.34 -4.52 -19.35
C GLN A 82 -16.86 -3.06 -19.16
N VAL A 83 -16.03 -2.57 -20.09
CA VAL A 83 -15.49 -1.21 -20.09
C VAL A 83 -15.44 -0.69 -21.52
N ASP A 84 -15.76 0.57 -21.72
CA ASP A 84 -15.62 1.21 -23.03
C ASP A 84 -14.16 1.51 -23.37
N THR A 85 -13.85 1.64 -24.66
CA THR A 85 -12.48 1.85 -25.16
C THR A 85 -11.80 3.08 -24.58
N LYS A 86 -12.55 4.17 -24.32
CA LYS A 86 -11.98 5.41 -23.80
C LYS A 86 -11.58 5.24 -22.34
N SER A 87 -12.46 4.66 -21.52
CA SER A 87 -12.16 4.34 -20.12
C SER A 87 -11.01 3.34 -20.00
N ALA A 88 -11.00 2.30 -20.84
CA ALA A 88 -9.90 1.33 -20.91
C ALA A 88 -8.56 2.02 -21.23
N GLY A 89 -8.53 2.92 -22.21
CA GLY A 89 -7.34 3.70 -22.57
C GLY A 89 -6.83 4.55 -21.41
N LEU A 90 -7.72 5.22 -20.67
CA LEU A 90 -7.35 6.04 -19.50
C LEU A 90 -6.80 5.19 -18.36
N LEU A 91 -7.41 4.03 -18.07
CA LEU A 91 -6.94 3.12 -17.03
C LEU A 91 -5.56 2.55 -17.36
N LEU A 92 -5.35 2.07 -18.59
CA LEU A 92 -4.05 1.57 -19.04
C LEU A 92 -2.98 2.66 -19.01
N TYR A 93 -3.32 3.89 -19.39
CA TYR A 93 -2.39 5.02 -19.31
C TYR A 93 -2.04 5.38 -17.86
N GLY A 94 -3.02 5.42 -16.95
CA GLY A 94 -2.76 5.61 -15.52
C GLY A 94 -1.84 4.52 -14.94
N LEU A 95 -2.02 3.27 -15.38
CA LEU A 95 -1.19 2.16 -14.94
C LEU A 95 0.25 2.23 -15.50
N GLN A 96 0.43 2.75 -16.72
CA GLN A 96 1.76 3.06 -17.25
C GLN A 96 2.47 4.12 -16.39
N ILE A 97 1.77 5.17 -15.96
CA ILE A 97 2.31 6.17 -15.04
C ILE A 97 2.71 5.52 -13.71
N ALA A 98 1.85 4.68 -13.14
CA ALA A 98 2.16 3.95 -11.90
C ALA A 98 3.41 3.08 -12.03
N SER A 99 3.53 2.33 -13.13
CA SER A 99 4.71 1.51 -13.44
C SER A 99 5.99 2.35 -13.58
N ALA A 100 5.93 3.47 -14.30
CA ALA A 100 7.06 4.39 -14.46
C ALA A 100 7.49 5.01 -13.12
N ASN A 101 6.52 5.31 -12.25
CA ASN A 101 6.77 5.88 -10.93
C ASN A 101 7.33 4.86 -9.94
N LEU A 102 7.12 3.55 -10.14
CA LEU A 102 7.55 2.53 -9.19
C LEU A 102 9.04 2.61 -8.86
N ARG A 103 9.89 2.96 -9.83
CA ARG A 103 11.34 3.15 -9.63
C ARG A 103 11.71 4.40 -8.83
N ARG A 104 10.79 5.36 -8.72
CA ARG A 104 10.96 6.69 -8.10
C ARG A 104 10.14 6.86 -6.82
N THR A 105 9.28 5.90 -6.50
CA THR A 105 8.43 5.93 -5.30
C THR A 105 8.93 4.91 -4.28
N ARG A 106 8.93 5.30 -3.01
CA ARG A 106 9.15 4.39 -1.88
C ARG A 106 7.91 4.45 -1.00
N PHE A 107 7.12 3.38 -1.02
CA PHE A 107 5.92 3.26 -0.17
C PHE A 107 6.27 2.94 1.28
N GLU A 108 7.49 2.44 1.51
CA GLU A 108 8.06 2.23 2.82
C GLU A 108 9.16 3.26 3.06
N PRO A 109 8.97 4.21 3.99
CA PRO A 109 10.03 5.12 4.38
C PRO A 109 11.20 4.33 4.97
N TYR A 110 12.41 4.81 4.71
CA TYR A 110 13.59 4.26 5.35
C TYR A 110 13.51 4.53 6.85
N HIS A 111 13.89 3.57 7.67
CA HIS A 111 13.63 3.62 9.11
C HIS A 111 14.20 4.86 9.82
N LYS A 112 15.31 5.40 9.33
CA LYS A 112 15.94 6.61 9.88
C LYS A 112 15.12 7.87 9.62
N ASP A 113 14.24 7.84 8.63
CA ASP A 113 13.39 8.95 8.23
C ASP A 113 12.03 8.91 8.93
N VAL A 114 11.75 7.88 9.75
CA VAL A 114 10.48 7.73 10.46
C VAL A 114 10.64 8.14 11.92
N THR A 115 9.92 9.19 12.31
CA THR A 115 9.79 9.57 13.71
C THR A 115 8.85 8.60 14.42
N VAL A 116 9.39 7.91 15.43
CA VAL A 116 8.60 7.08 16.34
C VAL A 116 8.42 7.85 17.65
N ASP A 117 7.23 7.80 18.21
CA ASP A 117 6.95 8.36 19.53
C ASP A 117 7.75 7.58 20.60
N LEU A 118 8.87 8.17 21.01
CA LEU A 118 9.80 7.59 21.98
C LEU A 118 9.19 7.47 23.39
N PHE A 119 8.09 8.16 23.72
CA PHE A 119 7.47 8.07 25.04
C PHE A 119 6.77 6.72 25.31
N ARG A 120 6.71 5.82 24.32
CA ARG A 120 6.31 4.41 24.49
C ARG A 120 7.39 3.39 24.14
N VAL A 121 8.51 3.85 23.58
CA VAL A 121 9.75 3.08 23.54
C VAL A 121 10.34 3.17 24.95
N PRO A 122 10.50 2.07 25.72
CA PRO A 122 11.21 2.12 26.99
C PRO A 122 12.52 2.84 26.70
N GLU A 123 12.75 3.93 27.43
CA GLU A 123 13.80 4.92 27.17
C GLU A 123 15.06 4.30 26.55
N ARG A 124 15.40 4.63 25.29
CA ARG A 124 16.67 5.28 24.93
C ARG A 124 17.01 5.35 23.44
N ILE A 125 17.73 6.45 23.17
CA ILE A 125 18.79 6.71 22.18
C ILE A 125 18.45 6.39 20.71
N ILE A 126 18.22 7.47 19.96
CA ILE A 126 18.33 7.52 18.50
C ILE A 126 19.72 6.97 18.14
N GLY A 127 19.79 5.73 17.65
CA GLY A 127 21.07 5.08 17.36
C GLY A 127 20.98 3.66 16.81
N ASP A 128 20.36 2.72 17.52
CA ASP A 128 20.72 1.32 17.32
C ASP A 128 19.57 0.43 16.84
N GLU A 129 19.85 -0.32 15.77
CA GLU A 129 19.42 -1.69 15.38
C GLU A 129 17.98 -2.20 15.58
N ALA A 130 17.06 -1.46 16.20
CA ALA A 130 15.63 -1.81 16.34
C ALA A 130 14.87 -1.87 14.99
N TRP A 131 15.58 -1.55 13.92
CA TRP A 131 15.13 -1.56 12.54
C TRP A 131 15.83 -2.62 11.68
N SER A 132 16.65 -3.48 12.29
CA SER A 132 17.18 -4.66 11.61
C SER A 132 16.03 -5.63 11.29
N PRO A 133 16.01 -6.20 10.07
CA PRO A 133 14.96 -7.11 9.61
C PRO A 133 14.89 -8.40 10.43
#